data_AF-A0A7W1RFR0-F1
#
_entry.id   AF-A0A7W1RFR0-F1
#
_cell.length_a   1.000
_cell.length_b   1.000
_cell.length_c   1.000
_cell.angle_alpha   90.00
_cell.angle_beta   90.00
_cell.angle_gamma   90.00
#
_symmetry.space_group_name_H-M   'P 1'
#
loop_
_entity.id
_entity.type
_entity.pdbx_description
1 polymer ?
#
loop_
_entity_poly.entity_id
_entity_poly.type
_entity_poly.pdbx_seq_one_letter_code
_entity_poly.pdbx_strand_id
1 'polypeptide(L)'
;MLKNATHKEKFTLLKNWMPAIVDTVKKDLKNEHLKKDWAFVKQYFPGKNLNKLTAEEIAQAYIHVIENSENAEELAEFISNRWLLKHTDLYYFFEKELSKISSDFNDLEELEKKQSIDIVEKAENEFGSPKTYLFSVMNSVVFPKEVFDALAVRAQASIKQEETEAKALDEMNSLQDMQRSYEQQIARLTDKYEKKLQGLQKKYSIDVEGLKKQVVTLQRKLTK
;
A
#
# COMPACT_ATOMS: atom_id res chain seq x y z
N MET A 1 7.66 3.92 -30.37
CA MET A 1 9.00 3.90 -29.69
C MET A 1 9.33 2.59 -28.97
N LEU A 2 8.37 1.85 -28.40
CA LEU A 2 8.62 0.62 -27.61
C LEU A 2 8.35 -0.71 -28.34
N LYS A 3 7.89 -0.67 -29.60
CA LYS A 3 7.44 -1.86 -30.35
C LYS A 3 8.50 -2.97 -30.43
N ASN A 4 9.77 -2.59 -30.60
CA ASN A 4 10.90 -3.51 -30.72
C ASN A 4 11.76 -3.58 -29.43
N ALA A 5 11.29 -2.98 -28.33
CA ALA A 5 12.05 -2.98 -27.08
C ALA A 5 11.93 -4.35 -26.38
N THR A 6 13.06 -4.86 -25.90
CA THR A 6 13.12 -6.08 -25.08
C THR A 6 12.44 -5.86 -23.73
N HIS A 7 11.99 -6.93 -23.07
CA HIS A 7 11.45 -6.85 -21.71
C HIS A 7 12.48 -6.25 -20.74
N LYS A 8 13.77 -6.57 -20.89
CA LYS A 8 14.84 -5.93 -20.11
C LYS A 8 14.86 -4.40 -20.26
N GLU A 9 14.72 -3.88 -21.48
CA GLU A 9 14.67 -2.43 -21.74
C GLU A 9 13.42 -1.79 -21.15
N LYS A 10 12.26 -2.45 -21.26
CA LYS A 10 11.01 -1.99 -20.63
C LYS A 10 11.16 -1.90 -19.11
N PHE A 11 11.74 -2.91 -18.47
CA PHE A 11 11.96 -2.91 -17.02
C PHE A 11 13.02 -1.89 -16.59
N THR A 12 13.91 -1.49 -17.49
CA THR A 12 14.83 -0.37 -17.24
C THR A 12 14.08 0.96 -17.13
N LEU A 13 13.01 1.16 -17.93
CA LEU A 13 12.12 2.32 -17.79
C LEU A 13 11.20 2.22 -16.56
N LEU A 14 10.84 0.99 -16.18
CA LEU A 14 9.93 0.72 -15.06
C LEU A 14 10.63 0.54 -13.71
N LYS A 15 11.93 0.84 -13.56
CA LYS A 15 12.67 0.64 -12.29
C LYS A 15 11.97 1.30 -11.09
N ASN A 16 11.49 2.53 -11.26
CA ASN A 16 10.80 3.27 -10.21
C ASN A 16 9.41 2.69 -9.89
N TRP A 17 8.86 1.89 -10.81
CA TRP A 17 7.55 1.26 -10.71
C TRP A 17 7.62 -0.19 -10.20
N MET A 18 8.83 -0.74 -10.08
CA MET A 18 9.04 -2.12 -9.69
C MET A 18 8.44 -2.51 -8.34
N PRO A 19 8.50 -1.67 -7.28
CA PRO A 19 7.81 -1.97 -6.03
C PRO A 19 6.30 -2.21 -6.23
N ALA A 20 5.63 -1.37 -7.02
CA ALA A 20 4.19 -1.49 -7.30
C ALA A 20 3.86 -2.73 -8.16
N ILE A 21 4.68 -2.99 -9.19
CA ILE A 21 4.56 -4.20 -10.02
C ILE A 21 4.70 -5.44 -9.16
N VAL A 22 5.76 -5.49 -8.34
CA VAL A 22 6.08 -6.64 -7.49
C VAL A 22 5.03 -6.85 -6.42
N ASP A 23 4.48 -5.79 -5.80
CA ASP A 23 3.44 -5.95 -4.80
C ASP A 23 2.22 -6.70 -5.35
N THR A 24 1.84 -6.39 -6.59
CA THR A 24 0.75 -7.06 -7.32
C THR A 24 1.04 -8.56 -7.55
N VAL A 25 2.26 -8.91 -7.99
CA VAL A 25 2.62 -10.29 -8.36
C VAL A 25 3.38 -11.06 -7.27
N LYS A 26 3.48 -10.49 -6.07
CA LYS A 26 4.34 -10.97 -4.97
C LYS A 26 4.10 -12.44 -4.62
N LYS A 27 2.82 -12.84 -4.58
CA LYS A 27 2.44 -14.24 -4.26
C LYS A 27 2.90 -15.20 -5.34
N ASP A 28 2.77 -14.80 -6.60
CA ASP A 28 3.15 -15.62 -7.75
C ASP A 28 4.67 -15.74 -7.83
N LEU A 29 5.42 -14.64 -7.63
CA LEU A 29 6.89 -14.66 -7.52
C LEU A 29 7.36 -15.60 -6.40
N LYS A 30 6.73 -15.55 -5.23
CA LYS A 30 7.08 -16.43 -4.10
C LYS A 30 6.81 -17.90 -4.42
N ASN A 31 5.67 -18.21 -5.03
CA ASN A 31 5.23 -19.59 -5.22
C ASN A 31 5.84 -20.27 -6.44
N GLU A 32 6.07 -19.53 -7.51
CA GLU A 32 6.44 -20.10 -8.80
C GLU A 32 7.92 -19.94 -9.13
N HIS A 33 8.56 -18.87 -8.63
CA HIS A 33 9.99 -18.63 -8.84
C HIS A 33 10.79 -18.93 -7.57
N LEU A 34 10.62 -18.15 -6.49
CA LEU A 34 11.48 -18.23 -5.30
C LEU A 34 11.44 -19.59 -4.57
N LYS A 35 10.31 -20.30 -4.60
CA LYS A 35 10.23 -21.66 -4.04
C LYS A 35 10.96 -22.73 -4.88
N LYS A 36 11.10 -22.49 -6.18
CA LYS A 36 11.72 -23.43 -7.12
C LYS A 36 13.21 -23.16 -7.27
N ASP A 37 13.60 -21.89 -7.33
CA ASP A 37 14.99 -21.47 -7.47
C ASP A 37 15.61 -21.10 -6.12
N TRP A 38 16.10 -22.13 -5.42
CA TRP A 38 16.82 -21.94 -4.15
C TRP A 38 18.19 -21.29 -4.30
N ALA A 39 18.82 -21.37 -5.48
CA ALA A 39 20.09 -20.72 -5.73
C ALA A 39 19.91 -19.19 -5.73
N PHE A 40 18.87 -18.72 -6.42
CA PHE A 40 18.45 -17.32 -6.41
C PHE A 40 18.16 -16.81 -4.98
N VAL A 41 17.40 -17.59 -4.20
CA VAL A 41 17.08 -17.21 -2.82
C VAL A 41 18.33 -17.09 -1.95
N LYS A 42 19.28 -18.03 -2.07
CA LYS A 42 20.54 -17.96 -1.30
C LYS A 42 21.40 -16.77 -1.69
N GLN A 43 21.41 -16.40 -2.97
CA GLN A 43 22.22 -15.30 -3.48
C GLN A 43 21.66 -13.93 -3.08
N TYR A 44 20.35 -13.72 -3.23
CA TYR A 44 19.73 -12.40 -3.05
C TYR A 44 19.00 -12.23 -1.71
N PHE A 45 18.65 -13.32 -1.04
CA PHE A 45 17.92 -13.31 0.24
C PHE A 45 18.55 -14.25 1.29
N PRO A 46 19.86 -14.11 1.60
CA PRO A 46 20.55 -15.02 2.50
C PRO A 46 19.92 -15.00 3.90
N GLY A 47 19.48 -16.18 4.38
CA GLY A 47 18.91 -16.36 5.72
C GLY A 47 17.54 -15.71 5.95
N LYS A 48 16.90 -15.13 4.92
CA LYS A 48 15.58 -14.50 5.06
C LYS A 48 14.45 -15.51 4.86
N ASN A 49 13.38 -15.34 5.64
CA ASN A 49 12.15 -16.11 5.46
C ASN A 49 11.35 -15.52 4.28
N LEU A 50 11.09 -16.34 3.25
CA LEU A 50 10.32 -15.96 2.06
C LEU A 50 8.97 -15.31 2.39
N ASN A 51 8.29 -15.75 3.46
CA ASN A 51 6.99 -15.20 3.84
C ASN A 51 7.10 -13.76 4.37
N LYS A 52 8.23 -13.38 4.96
CA LYS A 52 8.47 -12.06 5.55
C LYS A 52 9.06 -11.03 4.57
N LEU A 53 9.43 -11.43 3.36
CA LEU A 53 9.98 -10.50 2.36
C LEU A 53 8.97 -9.42 1.99
N THR A 54 9.40 -8.15 2.04
CA THR A 54 8.62 -6.97 1.61
C THR A 54 8.60 -6.85 0.09
N ALA A 55 7.69 -6.03 -0.46
CA ALA A 55 7.64 -5.81 -1.91
C ALA A 55 8.89 -5.06 -2.40
N GLU A 56 9.42 -4.14 -1.59
CA GLU A 56 10.63 -3.37 -1.88
C GLU A 56 11.88 -4.24 -1.92
N GLU A 57 12.05 -5.15 -0.96
CA GLU A 57 13.19 -6.08 -0.94
C GLU A 57 13.19 -6.99 -2.18
N ILE A 58 12.00 -7.46 -2.56
CA ILE A 58 11.85 -8.28 -3.78
C ILE A 58 12.13 -7.40 -5.01
N ALA A 59 11.57 -6.20 -5.10
CA ALA A 59 11.80 -5.29 -6.20
C ALA A 59 13.29 -4.99 -6.41
N GLN A 60 14.03 -4.67 -5.35
CA GLN A 60 15.47 -4.40 -5.45
C GLN A 60 16.27 -5.60 -5.98
N ALA A 61 15.97 -6.81 -5.50
CA ALA A 61 16.64 -8.02 -5.98
C ALA A 61 16.38 -8.25 -7.47
N TYR A 62 15.13 -8.12 -7.91
CA TYR A 62 14.78 -8.33 -9.32
C TYR A 62 15.29 -7.21 -10.23
N ILE A 63 15.34 -5.95 -9.77
CA ILE A 63 16.00 -4.86 -10.52
C ILE A 63 17.47 -5.21 -10.75
N HIS A 64 18.18 -5.60 -9.70
CA HIS A 64 19.60 -5.98 -9.80
C HIS A 64 19.82 -7.16 -10.76
N VAL A 65 18.91 -8.13 -10.76
CA VAL A 65 19.01 -9.30 -11.64
C VAL A 65 18.71 -8.92 -13.09
N ILE A 66 17.68 -8.13 -13.34
CA ILE A 66 17.31 -7.68 -14.69
C ILE A 66 18.45 -6.85 -15.31
N GLU A 67 19.17 -6.07 -14.51
CA GLU A 67 20.32 -5.31 -15.00
C GLU A 67 21.53 -6.20 -15.34
N ASN A 68 21.85 -7.16 -14.46
CA ASN A 68 23.16 -7.81 -14.43
C ASN A 68 23.18 -9.29 -14.84
N SER A 69 22.03 -9.92 -15.08
CA SER A 69 21.94 -11.35 -15.42
C SER A 69 21.70 -11.58 -16.92
N GLU A 70 22.20 -12.70 -17.43
CA GLU A 70 21.87 -13.20 -18.77
C GLU A 70 20.40 -13.66 -18.88
N ASN A 71 19.81 -14.15 -17.77
CA ASN A 71 18.41 -14.57 -17.71
C ASN A 71 17.43 -13.41 -17.45
N ALA A 72 17.90 -12.17 -17.62
CA ALA A 72 17.11 -10.96 -17.35
C ALA A 72 15.81 -10.89 -18.17
N GLU A 73 15.86 -11.35 -19.43
CA GLU A 73 14.72 -11.28 -20.35
C GLU A 73 13.59 -12.22 -19.92
N GLU A 74 13.92 -13.49 -19.63
CA GLU A 74 12.94 -14.48 -19.18
C GLU A 74 12.26 -14.07 -17.87
N LEU A 75 13.02 -13.47 -16.95
CA LEU A 75 12.49 -12.97 -15.68
C LEU A 75 11.59 -11.74 -15.87
N ALA A 76 11.98 -10.81 -16.73
CA ALA A 76 11.19 -9.64 -17.05
C ALA A 76 9.90 -10.01 -17.80
N GLU A 77 9.96 -10.96 -18.72
CA GLU A 77 8.79 -11.54 -19.38
C GLU A 77 7.87 -12.24 -18.38
N PHE A 78 8.41 -13.08 -17.50
CA PHE A 78 7.64 -13.76 -16.45
C PHE A 78 6.87 -12.78 -15.57
N ILE A 79 7.53 -11.70 -15.11
CA ILE A 79 6.88 -10.67 -14.29
C ILE A 79 5.80 -9.95 -15.09
N SER A 80 6.08 -9.58 -16.35
CA SER A 80 5.10 -8.94 -17.24
C SER A 80 3.85 -9.79 -17.37
N ASN A 81 4.01 -11.07 -17.71
CA ASN A 81 2.91 -11.99 -17.94
C ASN A 81 2.07 -12.18 -16.68
N ARG A 82 2.71 -12.33 -15.51
CA ARG A 82 1.98 -12.46 -14.24
C ARG A 82 1.25 -11.17 -13.88
N TRP A 83 1.83 -10.00 -14.16
CA TRP A 83 1.18 -8.72 -13.90
C TRP A 83 -0.04 -8.52 -14.81
N LEU A 84 0.08 -8.87 -16.09
CA LEU A 84 -1.01 -8.80 -17.07
C LEU A 84 -2.16 -9.75 -16.74
N LEU A 85 -1.87 -10.95 -16.25
CA LEU A 85 -2.92 -11.89 -15.79
C LEU A 85 -3.71 -11.37 -14.58
N LYS A 86 -3.16 -10.43 -13.80
CA LYS A 86 -3.91 -9.75 -12.73
C LYS A 86 -4.73 -8.56 -13.22
N HIS A 87 -4.49 -8.13 -14.46
CA HIS A 87 -5.10 -6.96 -15.09
C HIS A 87 -5.72 -7.32 -16.44
N THR A 88 -6.43 -8.47 -16.49
CA THR A 88 -7.11 -8.97 -17.69
C THR A 88 -8.14 -7.98 -18.24
N ASP A 89 -8.78 -7.21 -17.37
CA ASP A 89 -9.81 -6.25 -17.76
C ASP A 89 -9.20 -5.10 -18.56
N LEU A 90 -8.00 -4.66 -18.16
CA LEU A 90 -7.22 -3.66 -18.89
C LEU A 90 -6.76 -4.20 -20.24
N TYR A 91 -6.33 -5.47 -20.29
CA TYR A 91 -6.00 -6.14 -21.54
C TYR A 91 -7.19 -6.16 -22.49
N TYR A 92 -8.36 -6.60 -22.01
CA TYR A 92 -9.59 -6.65 -22.80
C TYR A 92 -10.03 -5.27 -23.28
N PHE A 93 -9.92 -4.24 -22.43
CA PHE A 93 -10.19 -2.86 -22.82
C PHE A 93 -9.31 -2.43 -24.00
N PHE A 94 -7.99 -2.62 -23.88
CA PHE A 94 -7.05 -2.23 -24.92
C PHE A 94 -7.22 -3.05 -26.19
N GLU A 95 -7.43 -4.36 -26.08
CA GLU A 95 -7.74 -5.24 -27.21
C GLU A 95 -8.97 -4.73 -27.97
N LYS A 96 -10.06 -4.42 -27.25
CA LYS A 96 -11.31 -3.93 -27.84
C LYS A 96 -11.16 -2.57 -28.52
N GLU A 97 -10.45 -1.62 -27.90
CA GLU A 97 -10.27 -0.29 -28.49
C GLU A 97 -9.30 -0.31 -29.66
N LEU A 98 -8.19 -1.06 -29.55
CA LEU A 98 -7.22 -1.18 -30.64
C LEU A 98 -7.78 -1.96 -31.83
N SER A 99 -8.64 -2.97 -31.60
CA SER A 99 -9.31 -3.74 -32.67
C SER A 99 -10.19 -2.87 -33.58
N LYS A 100 -10.68 -1.73 -33.07
CA LYS A 100 -11.46 -0.77 -33.89
C LYS A 100 -10.59 0.01 -34.86
N ILE A 101 -9.29 0.04 -34.62
CA ILE A 101 -8.32 0.83 -35.39
C ILE A 101 -7.63 -0.06 -36.42
N SER A 102 -7.15 -1.23 -36.01
CA SER A 102 -6.52 -2.22 -36.91
C SER A 102 -6.95 -3.63 -36.55
N SER A 103 -7.15 -4.47 -37.55
CA SER A 103 -7.33 -5.91 -37.39
C SER A 103 -6.02 -6.67 -37.18
N ASP A 104 -4.88 -6.06 -37.55
CA ASP A 104 -3.55 -6.60 -37.29
C ASP A 104 -2.74 -5.63 -36.41
N PHE A 105 -2.46 -6.06 -35.18
CA PHE A 105 -1.70 -5.28 -34.21
C PHE A 105 -0.20 -5.27 -34.49
N ASN A 106 0.31 -6.26 -35.25
CA ASN A 106 1.74 -6.34 -35.57
C ASN A 106 2.16 -5.28 -36.58
N ASP A 107 1.24 -4.76 -37.38
CA ASP A 107 1.51 -3.74 -38.40
C ASP A 107 1.39 -2.30 -37.87
N LEU A 108 0.81 -2.11 -36.68
CA LEU A 108 0.66 -0.80 -36.07
C LEU A 108 2.01 -0.26 -35.57
N GLU A 109 2.54 0.78 -36.21
CA GLU A 109 3.79 1.43 -35.80
C GLU A 109 3.58 2.63 -34.87
N GLU A 110 2.52 3.40 -35.11
CA GLU A 110 2.10 4.55 -34.29
C GLU A 110 0.60 4.80 -34.48
N LEU A 111 -0.11 5.03 -33.37
CA LEU A 111 -1.53 5.38 -33.38
C LEU A 111 -1.73 6.86 -33.69
N GLU A 112 -2.88 7.22 -34.28
CA GLU A 112 -3.23 8.61 -34.46
C GLU A 112 -3.35 9.32 -33.10
N LYS A 113 -2.85 10.56 -33.01
CA LYS A 113 -2.84 11.33 -31.77
C LYS A 113 -4.22 11.47 -31.12
N LYS A 114 -5.26 11.74 -31.92
CA LYS A 114 -6.63 11.88 -31.39
C LYS A 114 -7.17 10.58 -30.79
N GLN A 115 -6.97 9.46 -31.49
CA GLN A 115 -7.38 8.15 -31.02
C GLN A 115 -6.60 7.73 -29.76
N SER A 116 -5.30 8.03 -29.74
CA SER A 116 -4.44 7.76 -28.59
C SER A 116 -4.89 8.49 -27.34
N ILE A 117 -5.26 9.77 -27.47
CA ILE A 117 -5.77 10.57 -26.34
C ILE A 117 -7.10 9.98 -25.83
N ASP A 118 -8.04 9.66 -26.72
CA ASP A 118 -9.34 9.09 -26.32
C ASP A 118 -9.22 7.74 -25.61
N ILE A 119 -8.35 6.85 -26.11
CA ILE A 119 -8.06 5.55 -25.47
C ILE A 119 -7.44 5.76 -24.08
N VAL A 120 -6.43 6.65 -23.99
CA VAL A 120 -5.74 6.91 -22.73
C VAL A 120 -6.69 7.53 -21.71
N GLU A 121 -7.49 8.53 -22.08
CA GLU A 121 -8.44 9.17 -21.16
C GLU A 121 -9.48 8.17 -20.64
N LYS A 122 -10.03 7.32 -21.52
CA LYS A 122 -10.96 6.26 -21.11
C LYS A 122 -10.29 5.26 -20.15
N ALA A 123 -9.08 4.81 -20.47
CA ALA A 123 -8.34 3.88 -19.63
C ALA A 123 -7.97 4.49 -18.26
N GLU A 124 -7.57 5.76 -18.23
CA GLU A 124 -7.28 6.48 -16.99
C GLU A 124 -8.51 6.64 -16.10
N ASN A 125 -9.67 6.94 -16.69
CA ASN A 125 -10.92 7.07 -15.93
C ASN A 125 -11.40 5.75 -15.34
N GLU A 126 -11.19 4.62 -16.02
CA GLU A 126 -11.67 3.31 -15.57
C GLU A 126 -10.67 2.58 -14.66
N PHE A 127 -9.37 2.65 -14.97
CA PHE A 127 -8.33 1.85 -14.31
C PHE A 127 -7.27 2.67 -13.57
N GLY A 128 -7.22 3.99 -13.78
CA GLY A 128 -6.24 4.90 -13.20
C GLY A 128 -4.95 5.03 -14.02
N SER A 129 -4.35 6.22 -13.97
CA SER A 129 -3.12 6.56 -14.71
C SER A 129 -1.93 5.62 -14.44
N PRO A 130 -1.66 5.18 -13.19
CA PRO A 130 -0.57 4.24 -12.91
C PRO A 130 -0.67 2.93 -13.69
N LYS A 131 -1.85 2.30 -13.67
CA LYS A 131 -2.04 0.99 -14.32
C LYS A 131 -2.03 1.11 -15.83
N THR A 132 -2.66 2.15 -16.37
CA THR A 132 -2.68 2.44 -17.80
C THR A 132 -1.26 2.67 -18.33
N TYR A 133 -0.42 3.42 -17.61
CA TYR A 133 0.98 3.61 -17.98
C TYR A 133 1.77 2.30 -17.97
N LEU A 134 1.68 1.53 -16.88
CA LEU A 134 2.37 0.24 -16.74
C LEU A 134 2.01 -0.73 -17.87
N PHE A 135 0.71 -0.86 -18.17
CA PHE A 135 0.23 -1.70 -19.26
C PHE A 135 0.77 -1.25 -20.62
N SER A 136 0.75 0.06 -20.87
CA SER A 136 1.23 0.64 -22.12
C SER A 136 2.72 0.34 -22.36
N VAL A 137 3.53 0.37 -21.28
CA VAL A 137 4.96 0.02 -21.34
C VAL A 137 5.15 -1.48 -21.54
N MET A 138 4.46 -2.32 -20.77
CA MET A 138 4.65 -3.78 -20.79
C MET A 138 4.23 -4.39 -22.14
N ASN A 139 3.09 -3.96 -22.70
CA ASN A 139 2.58 -4.43 -24.00
C ASN A 139 3.09 -3.63 -25.20
N SER A 140 4.02 -2.69 -25.01
CA SER A 140 4.55 -1.86 -26.10
C SER A 140 3.48 -1.15 -26.93
N VAL A 141 2.43 -0.61 -26.29
CA VAL A 141 1.37 0.11 -27.01
C VAL A 141 1.98 1.30 -27.74
N VAL A 142 1.72 1.39 -29.05
CA VAL A 142 2.39 2.33 -29.97
C VAL A 142 1.77 3.73 -29.95
N PHE A 143 1.75 4.35 -28.78
CA PHE A 143 1.30 5.74 -28.64
C PHE A 143 2.33 6.75 -29.18
N PRO A 144 1.87 7.92 -29.66
CA PRO A 144 2.72 9.05 -29.92
C PRO A 144 3.46 9.50 -28.67
N LYS A 145 4.72 9.91 -28.85
CA LYS A 145 5.61 10.29 -27.75
C LYS A 145 4.99 11.34 -26.82
N GLU A 146 4.33 12.34 -27.37
CA GLU A 146 3.68 13.40 -26.60
C GLU A 146 2.58 12.88 -25.67
N VAL A 147 1.76 11.92 -26.14
CA VAL A 147 0.69 11.31 -25.35
C VAL A 147 1.28 10.40 -24.27
N PHE A 148 2.31 9.65 -24.63
CA PHE A 148 3.00 8.74 -23.72
C PHE A 148 3.72 9.49 -22.58
N ASP A 149 4.45 10.55 -22.89
CA ASP A 149 5.15 11.38 -21.90
C ASP A 149 4.14 12.07 -20.96
N ALA A 150 3.01 12.56 -21.50
CA ALA A 150 1.93 13.13 -20.69
C ALA A 150 1.29 12.11 -19.74
N LEU A 151 1.09 10.87 -20.21
CA LEU A 151 0.61 9.76 -19.37
C LEU A 151 1.62 9.42 -18.26
N ALA A 152 2.92 9.36 -18.57
CA ALA A 152 3.97 9.08 -17.59
C ALA A 152 3.99 10.13 -16.46
N VAL A 153 3.86 11.42 -16.81
CA VAL A 153 3.81 12.52 -15.82
C VAL A 153 2.59 12.39 -14.92
N ARG A 154 1.41 12.15 -15.49
CA ARG A 154 0.15 11.99 -14.72
C ARG A 154 0.18 10.76 -13.81
N ALA A 155 0.68 9.63 -14.32
CA ALA A 155 0.87 8.43 -13.54
C ALA A 155 1.80 8.67 -12.33
N GLN A 156 2.92 9.36 -12.54
CA GLN A 156 3.86 9.67 -11.46
C GLN A 156 3.26 10.62 -10.40
N ALA A 157 2.45 11.58 -10.83
CA ALA A 157 1.73 12.48 -9.94
C ALA A 157 0.71 11.72 -9.08
N SER A 158 -0.05 10.79 -9.69
CA SER A 158 -1.03 9.95 -8.99
C SER A 158 -0.38 9.11 -7.89
N ILE A 159 0.76 8.47 -8.14
CA ILE A 159 1.47 7.69 -7.10
C ILE A 159 1.89 8.59 -5.94
N LYS A 160 2.49 9.74 -6.23
CA LYS A 160 2.93 10.66 -5.16
C LYS A 160 1.75 11.13 -4.32
N GLN A 161 0.61 11.38 -4.96
CA GLN A 161 -0.61 11.75 -4.25
C GLN A 161 -1.12 10.61 -3.36
N GLU A 162 -1.21 9.38 -3.88
CA GLU A 162 -1.61 8.20 -3.10
C GLU A 162 -0.67 7.96 -1.90
N GLU A 163 0.64 8.13 -2.08
CA GLU A 163 1.61 8.03 -0.97
C GLU A 163 1.39 9.11 0.09
N THR A 164 1.07 10.33 -0.31
CA THR A 164 0.77 11.41 0.65
C THR A 164 -0.54 11.18 1.40
N GLU A 165 -1.57 10.67 0.71
CA GLU A 165 -2.86 10.35 1.30
C GLU A 165 -2.75 9.17 2.28
N ALA A 166 -1.97 8.14 1.93
CA ALA A 166 -1.68 7.01 2.81
C ALA A 166 -0.96 7.45 4.10
N LYS A 167 0.04 8.34 3.98
CA LYS A 167 0.73 8.91 5.16
C LYS A 167 -0.21 9.73 6.05
N ALA A 168 -1.05 10.57 5.45
CA ALA A 168 -2.02 11.36 6.19
C ALA A 168 -3.04 10.47 6.93
N LEU A 169 -3.46 9.36 6.30
CA LEU A 169 -4.36 8.39 6.92
C LEU A 169 -3.71 7.68 8.11
N ASP A 170 -2.45 7.26 7.98
CA ASP A 170 -1.67 6.65 9.07
C ASP A 170 -1.48 7.61 10.25
N GLU A 171 -1.18 8.88 9.98
CA GLU A 171 -1.11 9.93 11.00
C GLU A 171 -2.45 10.12 11.73
N MET A 172 -3.56 10.15 10.98
CA MET A 172 -4.90 10.27 11.56
C MET A 172 -5.24 9.06 12.46
N ASN A 173 -4.93 7.84 12.01
CA ASN A 173 -5.15 6.62 12.79
C ASN A 173 -4.31 6.63 14.08
N SER A 174 -3.04 7.03 14.00
CA SER A 174 -2.15 7.18 15.15
C SER A 174 -2.69 8.17 16.18
N LEU A 175 -3.22 9.31 15.73
CA LEU A 175 -3.85 10.30 16.61
C LEU A 175 -5.12 9.76 17.28
N GLN A 176 -5.95 9.02 16.55
CA GLN A 176 -7.16 8.39 17.12
C GLN A 176 -6.81 7.33 18.19
N ASP A 177 -5.80 6.51 17.94
CA ASP A 177 -5.35 5.51 18.91
C ASP A 177 -4.77 6.17 20.17
N MET A 178 -4.03 7.27 19.99
CA MET A 178 -3.53 8.07 21.10
C MET A 178 -4.68 8.67 21.92
N GLN A 179 -5.69 9.24 21.27
CA GLN A 179 -6.87 9.78 21.92
C GLN A 179 -7.60 8.71 22.74
N ARG A 180 -7.86 7.54 22.15
CA ARG A 180 -8.49 6.40 22.86
C ARG A 180 -7.69 5.95 24.08
N SER A 181 -6.36 5.91 23.97
CA SER A 181 -5.48 5.58 25.09
C SER A 181 -5.63 6.59 26.23
N TYR A 182 -5.67 7.89 25.93
CA TYR A 182 -5.86 8.92 26.94
C TYR A 182 -7.25 8.88 27.57
N GLU A 183 -8.31 8.66 26.78
CA GLU A 183 -9.67 8.51 27.30
C GLU A 183 -9.77 7.34 28.29
N GLN A 184 -9.13 6.20 27.99
CA GLN A 184 -9.07 5.06 28.91
C GLN A 184 -8.29 5.39 30.19
N GLN A 185 -7.18 6.12 30.10
CA GLN A 185 -6.41 6.53 31.27
C GLN A 185 -7.19 7.50 32.16
N ILE A 186 -7.88 8.47 31.55
CA ILE A 186 -8.75 9.41 32.26
C ILE A 186 -9.87 8.64 32.97
N ALA A 187 -10.57 7.73 32.27
CA ALA A 187 -11.64 6.94 32.88
C ALA A 187 -11.17 6.13 34.10
N ARG A 188 -9.98 5.50 34.00
CA ARG A 188 -9.38 4.76 35.13
C ARG A 188 -9.01 5.67 36.30
N LEU A 189 -8.47 6.86 36.01
CA LEU A 189 -8.15 7.84 37.05
C LEU A 189 -9.41 8.36 37.73
N THR A 190 -10.43 8.72 36.95
CA THR A 190 -11.73 9.16 37.47
C THR A 190 -12.33 8.12 38.40
N ASP A 191 -12.47 6.86 37.97
CA ASP A 191 -13.01 5.77 38.80
C ASP A 191 -12.19 5.56 40.09
N LYS A 192 -10.85 5.62 39.99
CA LYS A 192 -9.96 5.51 41.17
C LYS A 192 -10.19 6.65 42.18
N TYR A 193 -10.31 7.89 41.70
CA TYR A 193 -10.50 9.05 42.58
C TYR A 193 -11.93 9.14 43.13
N GLU A 194 -12.95 8.78 42.35
CA GLU A 194 -14.33 8.67 42.83
C GLU A 194 -14.45 7.66 43.96
N LYS A 195 -13.89 6.45 43.79
CA LYS A 195 -13.86 5.43 44.86
C LYS A 195 -13.14 5.93 46.11
N LYS A 196 -12.03 6.66 45.94
CA LYS A 196 -11.28 7.24 47.06
C LYS A 196 -12.10 8.30 47.80
N LEU A 197 -12.79 9.18 47.08
CA LEU A 197 -13.66 10.21 47.65
C LEU A 197 -14.84 9.59 48.41
N GLN A 198 -15.50 8.58 47.83
CA GLN A 198 -16.57 7.83 48.50
C GLN A 198 -16.08 7.16 49.79
N GLY A 199 -14.89 6.56 49.77
CA GLY A 199 -14.26 5.97 50.95
C GLY A 199 -13.98 6.99 52.05
N LEU A 200 -13.45 8.17 51.69
CA LEU A 200 -13.20 9.27 52.63
C LEU A 200 -14.50 9.81 53.22
N GLN A 201 -15.53 10.00 52.40
CA GLN A 201 -16.85 10.45 52.85
C GLN A 201 -17.46 9.46 53.85
N LYS A 202 -17.40 8.16 53.54
CA LYS A 202 -17.89 7.12 54.46
C LYS A 202 -17.14 7.11 55.79
N LYS A 203 -15.81 7.23 55.75
CA LYS A 203 -14.98 7.34 56.97
C LYS A 203 -15.38 8.57 57.80
N TYR A 204 -15.51 9.72 57.15
CA TYR A 204 -15.91 10.95 57.80
C TYR A 204 -17.28 10.82 58.50
N SER A 205 -18.28 10.21 57.85
CA SER A 205 -19.59 9.97 58.46
C SER A 205 -19.50 9.08 59.70
N ILE A 206 -18.72 8.00 59.64
CA ILE A 206 -18.50 7.09 60.79
C ILE A 206 -17.83 7.85 61.95
N ASP A 207 -16.79 8.63 61.67
CA ASP A 207 -16.06 9.40 62.68
C ASP A 207 -16.97 10.44 63.34
N VAL A 208 -17.81 11.14 62.57
CA VAL A 208 -18.80 12.09 63.09
C VAL A 208 -19.83 11.40 63.98
N GLU A 209 -20.35 10.24 63.61
CA GLU A 209 -21.28 9.47 64.45
C GLU A 209 -20.61 8.97 65.74
N GLY A 210 -19.35 8.53 65.66
CA GLY A 210 -18.55 8.15 66.82
C GLY A 210 -18.36 9.31 67.79
N LEU A 211 -17.98 10.48 67.28
CA LEU A 211 -17.83 11.71 68.07
C LEU A 211 -19.15 12.14 68.70
N LYS A 212 -20.28 12.09 67.97
CA LYS A 212 -21.61 12.38 68.54
C LYS A 212 -21.92 11.48 69.73
N LYS A 213 -21.66 10.16 69.64
CA LYS A 213 -21.86 9.22 70.76
C LYS A 213 -20.95 9.54 71.96
N GLN A 214 -19.70 9.90 71.71
CA GLN A 214 -18.76 10.32 72.76
C GLN A 214 -19.24 11.59 73.45
N VAL A 215 -19.67 12.61 72.70
CA VAL A 215 -20.22 13.86 73.23
C VAL A 215 -21.44 13.58 74.11
N VAL A 216 -22.40 12.77 73.66
CA VAL A 216 -23.57 12.39 74.47
C VAL A 216 -23.15 11.69 75.77
N THR A 217 -22.15 10.82 75.70
CA THR A 217 -21.62 10.11 76.88
C THR A 217 -20.97 11.08 77.87
N LEU A 218 -20.19 12.03 77.38
CA LEU A 218 -19.55 13.07 78.20
C LEU A 218 -20.59 14.01 78.82
N GLN A 219 -21.60 14.43 78.04
CA GLN A 219 -22.72 15.25 78.53
C GLN A 219 -23.47 14.57 79.68
N ARG A 220 -23.74 13.26 79.56
CA ARG A 220 -24.38 12.46 80.63
C ARG A 220 -23.52 12.35 81.90
N LYS A 221 -22.19 12.36 81.76
CA LYS A 221 -21.26 12.36 82.90
C LYS A 221 -21.17 13.72 83.59
N LEU A 222 -21.34 14.82 82.85
CA LEU A 222 -21.34 16.20 83.38
C LEU A 222 -22.67 16.61 84.05
N THR A 223 -23.76 15.93 83.71
CA THR A 223 -25.11 16.17 84.29
C THR A 223 -25.45 15.24 85.45
N LYS A 224 -24.51 14.39 85.87
CA LYS A 224 -24.51 13.65 87.13
C LYS A 224 -23.59 14.34 88.12
#